data_AF-A0A969LJZ3-F1
#
_entry.id   AF-A0A969LJZ3-F1
#
_cell.length_a   1.000
_cell.length_b   1.000
_cell.length_c   1.000
_cell.angle_alpha   90.00
_cell.angle_beta   90.00
_cell.angle_gamma   90.00
#
_symmetry.space_group_name_H-M   'P 1'
#
loop_
_entity.id
_entity.type
_entity.pdbx_description
1 polymer ?
#
loop_
_entity_poly.entity_id
_entity_poly.type
_entity_poly.pdbx_seq_one_letter_code
_entity_poly.pdbx_strand_id
1 'polypeptide(L)' 'MTLEVSLEDSSLNDIEQSIIKKTLENNDWNQTRTAKMLKINRQNLRYRMKKMGILN' A
#
# COMPACT_ATOMS: atom_id res chain seq x y z
N MET A 1 13.37 4.08 -6.53
CA MET A 1 13.20 3.38 -5.24
C MET A 1 12.74 1.98 -5.55
N THR A 2 13.52 0.98 -5.19
CA THR A 2 13.16 -0.45 -5.26
C THR A 2 12.52 -0.85 -3.93
N LEU A 3 11.36 -1.50 -3.98
CA LEU A 3 10.70 -2.03 -2.79
C LEU A 3 11.11 -3.50 -2.64
N GLU A 4 11.92 -3.81 -1.62
CA GLU A 4 12.23 -5.19 -1.28
C GLU A 4 11.13 -5.76 -0.38
N VAL A 5 10.50 -6.83 -0.83
CA VAL A 5 9.46 -7.58 -0.13
C VAL A 5 9.83 -9.06 -0.24
N SER A 6 10.01 -9.74 0.90
CA SER A 6 10.15 -11.19 0.94
C SER A 6 8.80 -11.84 0.64
N LEU A 7 8.80 -12.84 -0.23
CA LEU A 7 7.59 -13.54 -0.70
C LEU A 7 7.36 -14.88 0.00
N GLU A 8 8.27 -15.30 0.89
CA GLU A 8 8.17 -16.59 1.57
C GLU A 8 7.00 -16.57 2.59
N ASP A 9 6.14 -17.59 2.51
CA ASP A 9 5.00 -17.87 3.39
C ASP A 9 3.94 -16.76 3.61
N SER A 10 3.86 -15.77 2.71
CA SER A 10 2.88 -14.67 2.81
C SER A 10 1.75 -14.79 1.79
N SER A 11 0.50 -14.53 2.22
CA SER A 11 -0.64 -14.49 1.30
C SER A 11 -0.56 -13.26 0.39
N LEU A 12 -1.26 -13.29 -0.75
CA LEU A 12 -1.35 -12.12 -1.65
C LEU A 12 -1.86 -10.87 -0.91
N ASN A 13 -2.75 -11.06 0.08
CA ASN A 13 -3.30 -9.98 0.88
C ASN A 13 -2.23 -9.38 1.82
N ASP A 14 -1.37 -10.21 2.40
CA ASP A 14 -0.28 -9.76 3.28
C ASP A 14 0.79 -9.00 2.48
N ILE A 15 1.12 -9.51 1.29
CA ILE A 15 2.03 -8.83 0.35
C ILE A 15 1.45 -7.47 -0.05
N GLU A 16 0.16 -7.43 -0.43
CA GLU A 16 -0.51 -6.18 -0.80
C GLU A 16 -0.49 -5.17 0.35
N GLN A 17 -0.79 -5.61 1.57
CA GLN A 17 -0.78 -4.76 2.76
C GLN A 17 0.62 -4.23 3.06
N SER A 18 1.65 -5.08 2.95
CA SER A 18 3.05 -4.69 3.13
C SER A 18 3.49 -3.65 2.10
N ILE A 19 3.18 -3.85 0.81
CA ILE A 19 3.49 -2.90 -0.26
C ILE A 19 2.79 -1.55 -0.03
N ILE A 20 1.49 -1.57 0.29
CA ILE A 20 0.73 -0.34 0.53
C ILE A 20 1.28 0.42 1.73
N LYS A 21 1.56 -0.27 2.85
CA LYS A 21 2.10 0.35 4.06
C LYS A 21 3.49 0.95 3.84
N LYS A 22 4.42 0.19 3.25
CA LYS A 22 5.76 0.70 2.91
C LYS A 22 5.69 1.90 1.97
N THR A 23 4.80 1.86 0.98
CA THR A 23 4.66 2.97 0.03
C THR A 23 4.06 4.21 0.68
N LEU A 24 3.11 4.04 1.62
CA LEU A 24 2.57 5.12 2.43
C LEU A 24 3.66 5.76 3.29
N GLU A 25 4.45 4.95 4.01
CA GLU A 25 5.56 5.41 4.85
C GLU A 25 6.59 6.21 4.02
N ASN A 26 6.98 5.68 2.84
CA ASN A 26 7.91 6.35 1.93
C ASN A 26 7.36 7.64 1.30
N ASN A 27 6.05 7.90 1.40
CA ASN A 27 5.39 9.08 0.86
C ASN A 27 4.80 9.97 1.98
N ASP A 28 5.26 9.86 3.22
CA ASP A 28 4.77 10.62 4.37
C ASP A 28 3.25 10.52 4.55
N TRP A 29 2.71 9.33 4.33
CA TRP A 29 1.27 9.03 4.37
C TRP A 29 0.43 9.84 3.37
N ASN A 30 1.05 10.45 2.37
CA ASN A 30 0.36 11.18 1.31
C ASN A 30 -0.35 10.21 0.36
N GLN A 31 -1.66 10.05 0.53
CA GLN A 31 -2.49 9.11 -0.23
C GLN A 31 -2.45 9.38 -1.75
N THR A 32 -2.38 10.64 -2.17
CA THR A 32 -2.33 10.99 -3.60
C THR A 32 -1.00 10.59 -4.23
N ARG A 33 0.13 10.87 -3.56
CA ARG A 33 1.46 10.46 -4.05
C ARG A 33 1.62 8.94 -4.02
N THR A 34 1.15 8.29 -2.97
CA THR A 34 1.14 6.82 -2.82
C THR A 34 0.35 6.15 -3.95
N ALA A 35 -0.87 6.62 -4.24
CA ALA A 35 -1.70 6.05 -5.31
C ALA A 35 -1.02 6.19 -6.68
N LYS A 36 -0.41 7.35 -6.96
CA LYS A 36 0.39 7.57 -8.18
C LYS A 36 1.57 6.60 -8.26
N MET A 37 2.32 6.40 -7.18
CA MET A 37 3.46 5.50 -7.13
C MET A 37 3.05 4.03 -7.34
N LEU A 38 1.92 3.61 -6.76
CA LEU A 38 1.33 2.29 -6.94
C LEU A 38 0.58 2.11 -8.28
N LYS A 39 0.50 3.16 -9.11
CA LYS A 39 -0.24 3.18 -10.38
C LYS A 39 -1.71 2.77 -10.25
N ILE A 40 -2.35 3.17 -9.16
CA ILE A 40 -3.79 2.99 -8.93
C ILE A 40 -4.47 4.35 -8.70
N ASN A 41 -5.79 4.39 -8.88
CA ASN A 41 -6.53 5.59 -8.49
C ASN A 41 -6.57 5.73 -6.95
N ARG A 42 -6.70 6.97 -6.46
CA ARG A 42 -6.76 7.27 -5.02
C ARG A 42 -7.93 6.60 -4.30
N GLN A 43 -9.05 6.38 -4.98
CA GLN A 43 -10.25 5.76 -4.40
C GLN A 43 -10.02 4.28 -4.08
N ASN A 44 -9.36 3.55 -4.98
CA ASN A 44 -8.95 2.15 -4.81
C ASN A 44 -7.96 2.02 -3.66
N LEU A 45 -6.98 2.94 -3.56
CA LEU A 45 -6.06 2.97 -2.41
C LEU A 45 -6.85 3.14 -1.10
N ARG A 46 -7.77 4.11 -1.03
CA ARG A 46 -8.58 4.35 0.17
C ARG A 46 -9.46 3.15 0.53
N TYR A 47 -10.05 2.48 -0.46
CA TYR A 47 -10.81 1.26 -0.24
C TYR A 47 -9.95 0.16 0.37
N ARG A 48 -8.74 -0.08 -0.16
CA ARG A 48 -7.79 -1.05 0.39
C ARG A 48 -7.36 -0.65 1.80
N MET A 49 -7.05 0.61 2.05
CA MET A 49 -6.71 1.12 3.39
C MET A 49 -7.83 0.90 4.41
N LYS A 50 -9.10 1.09 4.02
CA LYS A 50 -10.26 0.78 4.87
C LYS A 50 -10.37 -0.72 5.15
N LYS A 51 -10.25 -1.55 4.12
CA LYS A 51 -10.28 -3.01 4.25
C LYS A 51 -9.16 -3.53 5.17
N MET A 52 -8.00 -2.87 5.17
CA MET A 52 -6.84 -3.19 6.01
C MET A 52 -6.89 -2.56 7.42
N GLY A 53 -7.92 -1.77 7.75
CA GLY A 53 -8.01 -1.08 9.04
C GLY A 53 -7.00 0.06 9.24
N ILE A 54 -6.40 0.56 8.16
CA ILE A 54 -5.41 1.66 8.17
C ILE A 54 -6.10 3.03 8.18
N LEU A 55 -7.29 3.12 7.59
CA LEU A 55 -8.05 4.35 7.43
C LEU A 55 -9.48 4.14 7.93
N ASN A 56 -9.91 5.00 8.85
CA ASN A 56 -11.30 5.10 9.30
C ASN A 56 -12.07 6.10 8.43
#